data_AF-A0A060Y3J5-F1
#
_entry.id   AF-A0A060Y3J5-F1
#
_cell.length_a   1.000
_cell.length_b   1.000
_cell.length_c   1.000
_cell.angle_alpha   90.00
_cell.angle_beta   90.00
_cell.angle_gamma   90.00
#
_symmetry.space_group_name_H-M   'P 1'
#
loop_
_entity.id
_entity.type
_entity.pdbx_description
1 polymer ?
#
loop_
_entity_poly.entity_id
_entity_poly.type
_entity_poly.pdbx_seq_one_letter_code
_entity_poly.pdbx_strand_id
1 'polypeptide(L)'
;MSKVTGGLYNCDTTSSSCNRVEFDNKEDLKTESKENQWMGVTVNSQGPGGKIVTCAHRYQLRQFVNTPQESRDITGRCYVLSQDLTIKDHEDGGFWRFCEGRARGHERFGSCQQGLSATFTRDYEYLVFGAPGAYDWKGRGVACECVFLDSKP
;
A
#
# COMPACT_ATOMS: atom_id res chain seq x y z
N MET A 1 18.95 0.10 -6.11
CA MET A 1 17.94 0.24 -5.04
C MET A 1 17.59 1.70 -4.91
N SER A 2 16.30 1.97 -4.74
CA SER A 2 15.72 3.29 -4.50
C SER A 2 16.26 3.91 -3.21
N LYS A 3 16.43 5.23 -3.20
CA LYS A 3 17.02 6.00 -2.08
C LYS A 3 15.96 6.72 -1.27
N VAL A 4 14.91 7.21 -1.93
CA VAL A 4 13.85 8.00 -1.28
C VAL A 4 12.53 7.27 -1.44
N THR A 5 12.17 6.42 -0.48
CA THR A 5 10.96 5.59 -0.57
C THR A 5 9.82 6.05 0.33
N GLY A 6 10.11 6.86 1.35
CA GLY A 6 9.26 6.99 2.53
C GLY A 6 9.41 5.80 3.48
N GLY A 7 8.58 5.73 4.52
CA GLY A 7 8.59 4.64 5.49
C GLY A 7 7.56 4.79 6.60
N LEU A 8 7.40 3.72 7.37
CA LEU A 8 6.61 3.67 8.60
C LEU A 8 7.58 3.67 9.79
N TYR A 9 7.23 4.37 10.86
CA TYR A 9 8.01 4.42 12.09
C TYR A 9 7.16 3.99 13.27
N ASN A 10 7.75 3.18 14.14
CA ASN A 10 7.19 2.81 15.44
C ASN A 10 7.79 3.71 16.52
N CYS A 11 6.95 4.41 17.26
CA CYS A 11 7.36 5.35 18.30
C CYS A 11 6.73 4.92 19.62
N ASP A 12 7.57 4.70 20.64
CA ASP A 12 7.08 4.58 22.01
C ASP A 12 6.66 5.97 22.49
N THR A 13 5.49 6.08 23.14
CA THR A 13 4.96 7.35 23.66
C THR A 13 5.76 7.90 24.84
N THR A 14 6.55 7.04 25.50
CA THR A 14 7.39 7.40 26.65
C THR A 14 8.80 7.79 26.26
N SER A 15 9.23 7.46 25.04
CA SER A 15 10.57 7.75 24.52
C SER A 15 10.51 8.80 23.42
N SER A 16 11.61 9.51 23.18
CA SER A 16 11.73 10.39 22.00
C SER A 16 12.24 9.64 20.76
N SER A 17 12.49 8.33 20.85
CA SER A 17 13.06 7.52 19.77
C SER A 17 11.98 6.81 18.97
N CYS A 18 12.06 6.91 17.65
CA CYS A 18 11.22 6.15 16.72
C CYS A 18 12.10 5.24 15.87
N ASN A 19 11.70 3.98 15.73
CA ASN A 19 12.41 3.00 14.92
C ASN A 19 11.67 2.79 13.60
N ARG A 20 12.41 2.78 12.48
CA ARG A 20 11.82 2.47 11.17
C ARG A 20 11.36 1.01 11.15
N VAL A 21 10.14 0.78 10.66
CA VAL A 21 9.58 -0.55 10.47
C VAL A 21 10.08 -1.10 9.14
N GLU A 22 10.75 -2.24 9.17
CA GLU A 22 11.41 -2.83 8.00
C GLU A 22 10.56 -3.97 7.44
N PHE A 23 9.81 -3.71 6.36
CA PHE A 23 8.91 -4.69 5.73
C PHE A 23 8.93 -4.70 4.19
N ASP A 24 9.59 -3.72 3.53
CA ASP A 24 9.56 -3.56 2.06
C ASP A 24 10.91 -3.29 1.40
N ASN A 25 11.97 -3.96 1.87
CA ASN A 25 13.36 -3.65 1.47
C ASN A 25 13.85 -4.29 0.16
N LYS A 26 13.09 -5.21 -0.42
CA LYS A 26 13.47 -5.90 -1.67
C LYS A 26 12.87 -5.17 -2.85
N GLU A 27 13.66 -4.83 -3.87
CA GLU A 27 13.17 -4.15 -5.06
C GLU A 27 13.70 -4.81 -6.33
N ASP A 28 12.80 -5.13 -7.27
CA ASP A 28 13.18 -5.54 -8.62
C ASP A 28 13.03 -4.36 -9.60
N LEU A 29 14.17 -3.77 -9.96
CA LEU A 29 14.25 -2.62 -10.87
C LEU A 29 13.80 -2.94 -12.31
N LYS A 30 13.53 -4.20 -12.65
CA LYS A 30 12.98 -4.58 -13.96
C LYS A 30 11.45 -4.50 -13.99
N THR A 31 10.79 -4.56 -12.84
CA THR A 31 9.33 -4.67 -12.75
C THR A 31 8.69 -3.56 -11.90
N GLU A 32 9.45 -2.88 -11.05
CA GLU A 32 8.93 -1.83 -10.17
C GLU A 32 9.93 -0.68 -9.97
N SER A 33 9.41 0.41 -9.40
CA SER A 33 10.20 1.50 -8.85
C SER A 33 9.58 1.97 -7.54
N LYS A 34 10.39 1.94 -6.48
CA LYS A 34 10.04 2.44 -5.14
C LYS A 34 10.51 3.87 -4.91
N GLU A 35 11.28 4.42 -5.84
CA GLU A 35 11.77 5.79 -5.78
C GLU A 35 10.60 6.77 -5.80
N ASN A 36 10.52 7.64 -4.80
CA ASN A 36 9.43 8.56 -4.55
C ASN A 36 8.04 7.91 -4.52
N GLN A 37 7.94 6.67 -4.01
CA GLN A 37 6.65 5.98 -3.87
C GLN A 37 5.74 6.53 -2.76
N TRP A 38 6.33 7.30 -1.83
CA TRP A 38 5.65 7.90 -0.67
C TRP A 38 5.05 6.85 0.27
N MET A 39 5.86 5.86 0.65
CA MET A 39 5.48 4.91 1.69
C MET A 39 5.22 5.64 3.01
N GLY A 40 4.12 5.32 3.67
CA GLY A 40 3.68 5.99 4.89
C GLY A 40 2.82 7.23 4.65
N VAL A 41 2.45 7.56 3.40
CA VAL A 41 1.54 8.70 3.11
C VAL A 41 0.19 8.56 3.80
N THR A 42 -0.27 7.32 3.95
CA THR A 42 -1.46 6.94 4.69
C THR A 42 -1.06 5.88 5.69
N VAL A 43 -1.48 6.06 6.94
CA VAL A 43 -1.36 5.07 8.01
C VAL A 43 -2.70 5.04 8.76
N ASN A 44 -3.24 3.85 8.99
CA ASN A 44 -4.47 3.68 9.77
C ASN A 44 -4.37 2.40 10.62
N SER A 45 -4.90 2.44 11.82
CA SER A 45 -4.87 1.32 12.78
C SER A 45 -6.30 0.91 13.12
N GLN A 46 -6.52 -0.40 13.28
CA GLN A 46 -7.78 -0.93 13.80
C GLN A 46 -8.00 -0.64 15.30
N GLY A 47 -6.96 -0.17 15.99
CA GLY A 47 -6.95 0.02 17.44
C GLY A 47 -6.16 -1.07 18.16
N PRO A 48 -6.27 -1.13 19.51
CA PRO A 48 -5.51 -2.07 20.34
C PRO A 48 -5.66 -3.53 19.89
N GLY A 49 -4.53 -4.24 19.72
CA GLY A 49 -4.49 -5.64 19.30
C GLY A 49 -4.85 -5.89 17.83
N GLY A 50 -5.25 -4.86 17.09
CA GLY A 50 -5.62 -4.96 15.68
C GLY A 50 -4.45 -4.78 14.72
N LYS A 51 -4.77 -4.87 13.43
CA LYS A 51 -3.81 -4.68 12.34
C LYS A 51 -3.64 -3.21 11.96
N ILE A 52 -2.59 -2.95 11.20
CA ILE A 52 -2.19 -1.62 10.75
C ILE A 52 -2.08 -1.65 9.23
N VAL A 53 -2.67 -0.67 8.55
CA VAL A 53 -2.48 -0.47 7.11
C VAL A 53 -1.56 0.73 6.87
N THR A 54 -0.64 0.59 5.93
CA THR A 54 0.15 1.71 5.40
C THR A 54 0.25 1.63 3.88
N CYS A 55 0.30 2.79 3.21
CA CYS A 55 0.25 2.83 1.75
C CYS A 55 1.35 3.70 1.14
N ALA A 56 1.63 3.42 -0.13
CA ALA A 56 2.51 4.14 -1.03
C ALA A 56 1.75 4.42 -2.34
N HIS A 57 0.97 5.50 -2.36
CA HIS A 57 0.08 5.83 -3.49
C HIS A 57 0.81 6.18 -4.80
N ARG A 58 2.12 6.46 -4.75
CA ARG A 58 2.95 6.74 -5.93
C ARG A 58 3.82 5.57 -6.36
N TYR A 59 3.65 4.40 -5.75
CA TYR A 59 4.32 3.18 -6.17
C TYR A 59 4.09 2.91 -7.67
N GLN A 60 5.16 2.49 -8.36
CA GLN A 60 5.16 2.30 -9.80
C GLN A 60 5.43 0.86 -10.19
N LEU A 61 4.61 0.34 -11.09
CA LEU A 61 4.91 -0.85 -11.88
C LEU A 61 5.56 -0.42 -13.20
N ARG A 62 6.54 -1.20 -13.64
CA ARG A 62 7.35 -0.90 -14.83
C ARG A 62 7.32 -2.09 -15.78
N GLN A 63 7.29 -1.78 -17.08
CA GLN A 63 7.42 -2.76 -18.14
C GLN A 63 8.40 -2.27 -19.19
N PHE A 64 9.08 -3.21 -19.85
CA PHE A 64 10.05 -2.93 -20.92
C PHE A 64 11.13 -1.92 -20.50
N VAL A 65 11.61 -2.05 -19.27
CA VAL A 65 12.64 -1.20 -18.67
C VAL A 65 13.88 -1.08 -19.56
N ASN A 66 14.37 0.15 -19.73
CA ASN A 66 15.53 0.49 -20.57
C ASN A 66 15.32 0.21 -22.06
N THR A 67 14.07 0.24 -22.53
CA THR A 67 13.73 0.16 -23.96
C THR A 67 12.89 1.37 -24.38
N PRO A 68 12.77 1.67 -25.68
CA PRO A 68 11.88 2.74 -26.17
C PRO A 68 10.41 2.52 -25.83
N GLN A 69 10.01 1.29 -25.49
CA GLN A 69 8.64 0.91 -25.12
C GLN A 69 8.44 0.93 -23.59
N GLU A 70 9.38 1.49 -22.82
CA GLU A 70 9.25 1.57 -21.36
C GLU A 70 7.94 2.26 -20.99
N SER A 71 7.17 1.60 -20.12
CA SER A 71 5.92 2.14 -19.60
C SER A 71 5.90 2.02 -18.09
N ARG A 72 5.24 2.99 -17.45
CA ARG A 72 5.15 3.12 -16.00
C ARG A 72 3.71 3.37 -15.61
N ASP A 73 3.19 2.52 -14.74
CA ASP A 73 1.86 2.70 -14.14
C ASP A 73 2.03 3.10 -12.68
N ILE A 74 1.40 4.20 -12.28
CA ILE A 74 1.37 4.68 -10.90
C ILE A 74 0.14 4.09 -10.23
N THR A 75 0.18 2.78 -10.00
CA THR A 75 -0.96 2.03 -9.45
C THR A 75 -1.19 2.33 -7.97
N GLY A 76 -0.13 2.65 -7.23
CA GLY A 76 -0.14 2.63 -5.77
C GLY A 76 -0.10 1.20 -5.21
N ARG A 77 0.16 1.09 -3.91
CA ARG A 77 0.13 -0.17 -3.14
C ARG A 77 -0.11 0.10 -1.67
N CYS A 78 -0.60 -0.90 -0.96
CA CYS A 78 -0.70 -0.89 0.49
C CYS A 78 -0.16 -2.18 1.11
N TYR A 79 0.17 -2.08 2.39
CA TYR A 79 0.58 -3.17 3.26
C TYR A 79 -0.34 -3.23 4.45
N VAL A 80 -0.71 -4.45 4.84
CA VAL A 80 -1.31 -4.72 6.14
C VAL A 80 -0.26 -5.40 7.01
N LEU A 81 -0.11 -4.94 8.25
CA LEU A 81 0.82 -5.45 9.23
C LEU A 81 0.03 -5.94 10.44
N SER A 82 0.52 -7.00 11.07
CA SER A 82 0.05 -7.47 12.37
C SER A 82 0.33 -6.45 13.48
N GLN A 83 -0.26 -6.67 14.66
CA GLN A 83 -0.13 -5.77 15.83
C GLN A 83 1.32 -5.46 16.23
N ASP A 84 2.27 -6.37 15.94
CA ASP A 84 3.69 -6.20 16.22
C ASP A 84 4.49 -5.63 15.04
N LEU A 85 3.78 -5.07 14.05
CA LEU A 85 4.33 -4.43 12.85
C LEU A 85 5.10 -5.39 11.93
N THR A 86 4.79 -6.68 12.01
CA THR A 86 5.36 -7.72 11.15
C THR A 86 4.32 -8.27 10.17
N ILE A 87 4.78 -9.05 9.20
CA ILE A 87 3.94 -9.77 8.23
C ILE A 87 3.96 -11.25 8.64
N LYS A 88 2.84 -11.77 9.14
CA LYS A 88 2.76 -13.15 9.65
C LYS A 88 1.86 -14.05 8.81
N ASP A 89 0.71 -13.53 8.42
CA ASP A 89 -0.35 -14.32 7.79
C ASP A 89 -0.51 -14.01 6.30
N HIS A 90 -1.29 -14.81 5.58
CA HIS A 90 -1.59 -14.58 4.16
C HIS A 90 -2.33 -13.25 3.92
N GLU A 91 -3.09 -12.77 4.91
CA GLU A 91 -3.79 -11.49 4.85
C GLU A 91 -2.89 -10.29 5.16
N ASP A 92 -1.70 -10.53 5.71
CA ASP A 92 -0.69 -9.52 5.92
C ASP A 92 0.16 -9.31 4.65
N GLY A 93 0.92 -8.22 4.66
CA GLY A 93 1.89 -7.92 3.64
C GLY A 93 1.30 -7.18 2.44
N GLY A 94 1.97 -7.30 1.31
CA GLY A 94 1.74 -6.45 0.15
C GLY A 94 0.69 -6.96 -0.82
N PHE A 95 -0.17 -7.92 -0.49
CA PHE A 95 -1.14 -8.46 -1.45
C PHE A 95 -2.28 -7.47 -1.78
N TRP A 96 -2.41 -6.39 -0.99
CA TRP A 96 -3.43 -5.35 -1.14
C TRP A 96 -3.13 -4.39 -2.30
N ARG A 97 -3.19 -4.92 -3.53
CA ARG A 97 -2.86 -4.24 -4.80
C ARG A 97 -4.01 -4.36 -5.79
N PHE A 98 -5.14 -3.75 -5.48
CA PHE A 98 -6.37 -3.80 -6.29
C PHE A 98 -6.14 -3.35 -7.74
N CYS A 99 -5.28 -2.36 -7.96
CA CYS A 99 -5.08 -1.79 -9.30
C CYS A 99 -4.07 -2.56 -10.16
N GLU A 100 -3.31 -3.48 -9.58
CA GLU A 100 -2.38 -4.35 -10.31
C GLU A 100 -3.13 -5.43 -11.09
N GLY A 101 -2.61 -5.81 -12.26
CA GLY A 101 -3.20 -6.85 -13.13
C GLY A 101 -4.47 -6.42 -13.88
N ARG A 102 -4.89 -5.15 -13.77
CA ARG A 102 -6.06 -4.61 -14.47
C ARG A 102 -5.68 -3.87 -15.75
N ALA A 103 -6.69 -3.45 -16.51
CA ALA A 103 -6.52 -2.64 -17.70
C ALA A 103 -5.70 -1.36 -17.38
N ARG A 104 -4.61 -1.19 -18.12
CA ARG A 104 -3.60 -0.15 -17.91
C ARG A 104 -4.04 1.20 -18.50
N GLY A 105 -3.22 2.24 -18.29
CA GLY A 105 -3.49 3.60 -18.76
C GLY A 105 -4.40 4.42 -17.84
N HIS A 106 -4.41 5.75 -18.02
CA HIS A 106 -5.19 6.67 -17.18
C HIS A 106 -6.71 6.48 -17.32
N GLU A 107 -7.16 6.09 -18.51
CA GLU A 107 -8.54 5.71 -18.85
C GLU A 107 -9.11 4.62 -17.92
N ARG A 108 -8.21 3.84 -17.29
CA ARG A 108 -8.53 2.69 -16.43
C ARG A 108 -7.75 2.75 -15.12
N PHE A 109 -6.74 1.90 -14.92
CA PHE A 109 -6.06 1.72 -13.62
C PHE A 109 -4.57 2.05 -13.62
N GLY A 110 -3.98 2.44 -14.76
CA GLY A 110 -2.56 2.78 -14.86
C GLY A 110 -2.16 4.02 -14.03
N SER A 111 -3.11 4.90 -13.74
CA SER A 111 -2.93 6.06 -12.86
C SER A 111 -3.70 5.93 -11.54
N CYS A 112 -4.08 4.72 -11.14
CA CYS A 112 -5.03 4.50 -10.04
C CYS A 112 -4.68 5.19 -8.71
N GLN A 113 -3.39 5.21 -8.33
CA GLN A 113 -2.91 5.78 -7.08
C GLN A 113 -3.64 5.24 -5.83
N GLN A 114 -3.86 3.92 -5.78
CA GLN A 114 -4.47 3.26 -4.62
C GLN A 114 -3.72 3.61 -3.33
N GLY A 115 -4.48 3.91 -2.28
CA GLY A 115 -3.94 4.14 -0.95
C GLY A 115 -3.58 5.60 -0.68
N LEU A 116 -4.01 6.53 -1.52
CA LEU A 116 -4.03 7.96 -1.14
C LEU A 116 -4.88 8.18 0.12
N SER A 117 -5.93 7.38 0.28
CA SER A 117 -6.63 7.20 1.55
C SER A 117 -6.89 5.72 1.80
N ALA A 118 -6.96 5.34 3.08
CA ALA A 118 -7.26 3.98 3.51
C ALA A 118 -7.88 3.99 4.91
N THR A 119 -8.90 3.17 5.14
CA THR A 119 -9.53 3.01 6.45
C THR A 119 -10.10 1.62 6.63
N PHE A 120 -10.07 1.11 7.85
CA PHE A 120 -10.88 -0.04 8.22
C PHE A 120 -12.35 0.38 8.43
N THR A 121 -13.29 -0.52 8.13
CA THR A 121 -14.70 -0.36 8.52
C THR A 121 -14.87 -0.55 10.02
N ARG A 122 -16.03 -0.12 10.55
CA ARG A 122 -16.30 -0.16 12.00
C ARG A 122 -16.44 -1.56 12.58
N ASP A 123 -16.94 -2.49 11.79
CA ASP A 123 -16.99 -3.93 12.08
C ASP A 123 -15.64 -4.62 11.86
N TYR A 124 -14.67 -3.89 11.31
CA TYR A 124 -13.35 -4.37 10.92
C TYR A 124 -13.39 -5.49 9.87
N GLU A 125 -14.50 -5.71 9.18
CA GLU A 125 -14.63 -6.75 8.14
C GLU A 125 -14.00 -6.33 6.81
N TYR A 126 -13.86 -5.02 6.57
CA TYR A 126 -13.33 -4.51 5.31
C TYR A 126 -12.23 -3.48 5.53
N LEU A 127 -11.28 -3.50 4.61
CA LEU A 127 -10.34 -2.41 4.39
C LEU A 127 -10.73 -1.68 3.12
N VAL A 128 -10.95 -0.38 3.25
CA VAL A 128 -11.37 0.49 2.15
C VAL A 128 -10.22 1.36 1.71
N PHE A 129 -9.97 1.42 0.41
CA PHE A 129 -8.95 2.26 -0.22
C PHE A 129 -9.59 3.32 -1.12
N GLY A 130 -9.02 4.52 -1.09
CA GLY A 130 -9.21 5.52 -2.12
C GLY A 130 -8.21 5.36 -3.26
N ALA A 131 -8.72 5.40 -4.49
CA ALA A 131 -7.96 5.33 -5.73
C ALA A 131 -8.40 6.48 -6.67
N PRO A 132 -7.90 7.71 -6.46
CA PRO A 132 -8.40 8.90 -7.13
C PRO A 132 -8.10 8.95 -8.62
N GLY A 133 -7.01 8.35 -9.09
CA GLY A 133 -6.60 8.46 -10.49
C GLY A 133 -7.15 7.34 -11.39
N ALA A 134 -8.08 6.53 -10.89
CA ALA A 134 -8.79 5.55 -11.69
C ALA A 134 -9.86 6.22 -12.58
N TYR A 135 -10.06 5.66 -13.78
CA TYR A 135 -11.08 6.10 -14.75
C TYR A 135 -11.00 7.59 -15.09
N ASP A 136 -9.88 8.03 -15.68
CA ASP A 136 -9.62 9.44 -16.00
C ASP A 136 -9.81 10.36 -14.80
N TRP A 137 -9.21 9.95 -13.67
CA TRP A 137 -9.23 10.72 -12.43
C TRP A 137 -10.63 11.00 -11.86
N LYS A 138 -11.66 10.29 -12.32
CA LYS A 138 -12.98 10.30 -11.65
C LYS A 138 -12.88 9.69 -10.25
N GLY A 139 -11.97 8.74 -10.08
CA GLY A 139 -11.70 8.08 -8.83
C GLY A 139 -12.58 6.86 -8.57
N ARG A 140 -12.13 6.02 -7.64
CA ARG A 140 -12.82 4.81 -7.19
C ARG A 140 -12.58 4.62 -5.68
N GLY A 141 -13.64 4.28 -4.95
CA GLY A 141 -13.52 3.64 -3.64
C GLY A 141 -13.54 2.12 -3.81
N VAL A 142 -12.63 1.42 -3.15
CA VAL A 142 -12.51 -0.04 -3.22
C VAL A 142 -12.57 -0.58 -1.81
N ALA A 143 -13.59 -1.37 -1.51
CA ALA A 143 -13.62 -2.19 -0.30
C ALA A 143 -13.05 -3.56 -0.66
N CYS A 144 -12.01 -3.97 0.05
CA CYS A 144 -11.55 -5.35 0.03
C CYS A 144 -11.97 -6.01 1.34
N GLU A 145 -12.59 -7.18 1.22
CA GLU A 145 -12.92 -8.00 2.38
C GLU A 145 -11.62 -8.46 3.02
N CYS A 146 -11.46 -8.11 4.28
CA CYS A 146 -10.41 -8.65 5.11
C CYS A 146 -11.08 -9.67 6.01
N VAL A 147 -10.84 -10.96 5.79
CA VAL A 147 -11.43 -12.01 6.60
C VAL A 147 -10.65 -12.10 7.93
N PHE A 148 -10.69 -11.03 8.74
CA PHE A 148 -10.09 -10.98 10.08
C PHE A 148 -10.91 -11.77 11.12
N LEU A 149 -11.59 -12.84 10.69
CA LEU A 149 -12.54 -13.63 11.48
C LEU A 149 -11.90 -14.36 12.67
N ASP A 150 -10.58 -14.53 12.69
CA ASP A 150 -9.89 -15.30 13.74
C ASP A 150 -9.23 -14.44 14.85
N SER A 151 -9.46 -13.13 14.88
CA SER A 151 -8.72 -12.22 15.79
C SER A 151 -9.53 -11.56 16.90
N LYS A 152 -10.82 -11.88 17.06
CA LYS A 152 -11.54 -11.56 18.32
C LYS A 152 -11.51 -12.75 19.27
N PRO A 153 -11.14 -12.57 20.55
CA PRO A 153 -11.36 -13.57 21.59
C PRO A 153 -12.86 -13.82 21.83
#